data_AF-A0A3A9T4S5-F1
#
_entry.id   AF-A0A3A9T4S5-F1
#
_cell.length_a   1.000
_cell.length_b   1.000
_cell.length_c   1.000
_cell.angle_alpha   90.00
_cell.angle_beta   90.00
_cell.angle_gamma   90.00
#
_symmetry.space_group_name_H-M   'P 1'
#
loop_
_entity.id
_entity.type
_entity.pdbx_description
1 polymer ?
#
loop_
_entity_poly.entity_id
_entity_poly.type
_entity_poly.pdbx_seq_one_letter_code
_entity_poly.pdbx_strand_id
1 'polypeptide(L)'
;MMYVVIGLIIAVAVVVVAMIAKKDSKERDEMVSKLTEEQKEFLKATEVEYVEKNAWTQDAIVAKVVDKGSKTDVRMLWYNKTIDNNEYMTITIADASIKKSEQEVHHLKVGDRVKMYFAPEKTVGSVIIVF
;
A
#
# COMPACT_ATOMS: atom_id res chain seq x y z
N MET A 1 11.26 11.38 -41.38
CA MET A 1 10.26 12.10 -40.56
C MET A 1 9.49 11.19 -39.62
N MET A 2 8.82 10.14 -40.10
CA MET A 2 7.98 9.25 -39.27
C MET A 2 8.69 8.62 -38.07
N TYR A 3 9.93 8.12 -38.23
CA TYR A 3 10.72 7.54 -37.14
C TYR A 3 11.11 8.55 -36.03
N VAL A 4 11.27 9.83 -36.38
CA VAL A 4 11.58 10.90 -35.41
C VAL A 4 10.32 11.24 -34.59
N VAL A 5 9.15 11.25 -35.23
CA VAL A 5 7.85 11.47 -34.56
C VAL A 5 7.51 10.32 -33.61
N ILE A 6 7.72 9.06 -34.05
CA ILE A 6 7.51 7.88 -33.18
C ILE A 6 8.48 7.89 -31.99
N GLY A 7 9.75 8.22 -32.22
CA GLY A 7 10.74 8.36 -31.14
C GLY A 7 10.36 9.42 -30.09
N LEU A 8 9.81 10.56 -30.54
CA LEU A 8 9.31 11.63 -29.66
C LEU A 8 8.12 11.18 -28.81
N ILE A 9 7.17 10.44 -29.39
CA ILE A 9 6.00 9.92 -28.66
C ILE A 9 6.43 8.92 -27.58
N ILE A 10 7.35 8.00 -27.90
CA ILE A 10 7.88 7.04 -26.93
C ILE A 10 8.62 7.76 -25.80
N ALA A 11 9.45 8.76 -26.11
CA ALA A 11 10.17 9.54 -25.10
C ALA A 11 9.22 10.23 -24.11
N VAL A 12 8.13 10.84 -24.61
CA VAL A 12 7.11 11.47 -23.76
C VAL A 12 6.41 10.43 -22.87
N ALA A 13 6.04 9.27 -23.41
CA ALA A 13 5.42 8.21 -22.63
C ALA A 13 6.33 7.69 -21.49
N VAL A 14 7.62 7.48 -21.77
CA VAL A 14 8.61 7.07 -20.76
C VAL A 14 8.76 8.12 -19.67
N VAL A 15 8.81 9.41 -20.03
CA VAL A 15 8.89 10.51 -19.06
C VAL A 15 7.66 10.56 -18.16
N VAL A 16 6.46 10.38 -18.71
CA VAL A 16 5.21 10.35 -17.94
C VAL A 16 5.18 9.18 -16.96
N VAL A 17 5.53 7.97 -17.43
CA VAL A 17 5.59 6.77 -16.57
C VAL A 17 6.62 6.95 -15.44
N ALA A 18 7.79 7.50 -15.75
CA ALA A 18 8.82 7.78 -14.75
C ALA A 18 8.39 8.83 -13.71
N MET A 19 7.61 9.85 -14.11
CA MET A 19 7.04 10.83 -13.16
C MET A 19 6.03 10.19 -12.21
N ILE A 20 5.17 9.29 -12.71
CA ILE A 20 4.19 8.59 -11.90
C ILE A 20 4.90 7.70 -10.87
N ALA A 21 5.88 6.91 -11.30
CA ALA A 21 6.68 6.07 -10.39
C ALA A 21 7.39 6.88 -9.29
N LYS A 22 7.94 8.05 -9.64
CA LYS A 22 8.57 8.97 -8.66
C LYS A 22 7.57 9.55 -7.66
N LYS A 23 6.31 9.76 -8.06
CA LYS A 23 5.28 10.30 -7.17
C LYS A 23 4.90 9.29 -6.10
N ASP A 24 4.68 8.04 -6.49
CA ASP A 24 4.29 6.98 -5.57
C ASP A 24 5.43 6.62 -4.61
N SER A 25 6.68 6.57 -5.12
CA SER A 25 7.85 6.38 -4.25
C SER A 25 8.00 7.52 -3.24
N LYS A 26 7.78 8.77 -3.66
CA LYS A 26 7.87 9.93 -2.78
C LYS A 26 6.79 9.88 -1.69
N GLU A 27 5.55 9.54 -2.04
CA GLU A 27 4.47 9.45 -1.05
C GLU A 27 4.75 8.34 -0.03
N ARG A 28 5.26 7.18 -0.48
CA ARG A 28 5.74 6.11 0.41
C ARG A 28 6.85 6.59 1.34
N ASP A 29 7.89 7.20 0.80
CA ASP A 29 9.04 7.64 1.60
C ASP A 29 8.62 8.71 2.64
N GLU A 30 7.71 9.62 2.27
CA GLU A 30 7.11 10.58 3.20
C GLU A 30 6.31 9.90 4.31
N MET A 31 5.51 8.87 4.00
CA MET A 31 4.76 8.11 5.01
C MET A 31 5.70 7.30 5.93
N VAL A 32 6.70 6.65 5.37
CA VAL A 32 7.71 5.87 6.11
C VAL A 32 8.54 6.79 7.01
N SER A 33 8.85 8.01 6.58
CA SER A 33 9.59 9.00 7.42
C SER A 33 8.81 9.45 8.66
N LYS A 34 7.48 9.30 8.66
CA LYS A 34 6.61 9.65 9.80
C LYS A 34 6.47 8.50 10.79
N LEU A 35 6.93 7.29 10.45
CA LEU A 35 6.94 6.16 11.38
C LEU A 35 8.00 6.36 12.45
N THR A 36 7.65 6.02 13.70
CA THR A 36 8.63 5.88 14.77
C THR A 36 9.53 4.66 14.53
N GLU A 37 10.68 4.58 15.18
CA GLU A 37 11.55 3.41 15.06
C GLU A 37 10.87 2.14 15.58
N GLU A 38 10.11 2.23 16.68
CA GLU A 38 9.30 1.11 17.20
C GLU A 38 8.28 0.60 16.17
N GLN A 39 7.66 1.50 15.41
CA GLN A 39 6.71 1.14 14.36
C GLN A 39 7.41 0.45 13.18
N LYS A 40 8.62 0.90 12.81
CA LYS A 40 9.42 0.24 11.76
C LYS A 40 9.88 -1.15 12.20
N GLU A 41 10.32 -1.29 13.45
CA GLU A 41 10.70 -2.58 14.03
C GLU A 41 9.51 -3.54 14.09
N PHE A 42 8.34 -3.07 14.52
CA PHE A 42 7.11 -3.84 14.50
C PHE A 42 6.79 -4.37 13.09
N LEU A 43 6.82 -3.49 12.08
CA LEU A 43 6.58 -3.91 10.69
C LEU A 43 7.62 -4.93 10.21
N LYS A 44 8.91 -4.73 10.50
CA LYS A 44 9.97 -5.69 10.14
C LYS A 44 9.83 -7.03 10.87
N ALA A 45 9.31 -7.00 12.10
CA ALA A 45 9.08 -8.18 12.92
C ALA A 45 7.81 -8.95 12.53
N THR A 46 6.96 -8.41 11.64
CA THR A 46 5.71 -9.08 11.23
C THR A 46 5.96 -10.51 10.78
N GLU A 47 5.14 -11.42 11.27
CA GLU A 47 5.05 -12.78 10.74
C GLU A 47 4.02 -12.81 9.62
N VAL A 48 4.25 -13.68 8.63
CA VAL A 48 3.34 -13.87 7.50
C VAL A 48 2.56 -15.15 7.76
N GLU A 49 1.25 -15.01 7.95
CA GLU A 49 0.32 -16.11 8.16
C GLU A 49 -0.42 -16.42 6.86
N TYR A 50 -0.01 -17.47 6.14
CA TYR A 50 -0.70 -17.86 4.91
C TYR A 50 -2.06 -18.49 5.24
N VAL A 51 -3.12 -17.90 4.69
CA VAL A 51 -4.51 -18.37 4.87
C VAL A 51 -4.90 -19.29 3.71
N GLU A 52 -4.48 -18.96 2.49
CA GLU A 52 -4.71 -19.74 1.28
C GLU A 52 -3.48 -19.64 0.36
N LYS A 53 -3.51 -20.37 -0.77
CA LYS A 53 -2.50 -20.21 -1.81
C LYS A 53 -2.53 -18.75 -2.30
N ASN A 54 -1.39 -18.07 -2.19
CA ASN A 54 -1.22 -16.67 -2.57
C ASN A 54 -2.08 -15.67 -1.76
N ALA A 55 -2.62 -16.04 -0.60
CA ALA A 55 -3.29 -15.10 0.29
C ALA A 55 -2.81 -15.27 1.74
N TRP A 56 -2.56 -14.16 2.42
CA TRP A 56 -1.97 -14.17 3.76
C TRP A 56 -2.46 -12.98 4.60
N THR A 57 -2.29 -13.12 5.91
CA THR A 57 -2.43 -12.04 6.88
C THR A 57 -1.07 -11.60 7.40
N GLN A 58 -0.93 -10.30 7.66
CA GLN A 58 0.28 -9.72 8.24
C GLN A 58 -0.03 -8.39 8.92
N ASP A 59 0.87 -7.94 9.77
CA ASP A 59 0.72 -6.67 10.47
C ASP A 59 1.02 -5.49 9.55
N ALA A 60 0.25 -4.42 9.75
CA ALA A 60 0.39 -3.16 9.05
C ALA A 60 0.11 -1.99 9.99
N ILE A 61 0.51 -0.80 9.56
CA ILE A 61 0.26 0.46 10.29
C ILE A 61 -0.54 1.39 9.39
N VAL A 62 -1.61 1.96 9.92
CA VAL A 62 -2.40 2.97 9.20
C VAL A 62 -1.56 4.23 9.01
N ALA A 63 -1.31 4.62 7.76
CA ALA A 63 -0.50 5.79 7.40
C ALA A 63 -1.34 6.96 6.91
N LYS A 64 -2.55 6.71 6.37
CA LYS A 64 -3.47 7.74 5.91
C LYS A 64 -4.91 7.23 5.97
N VAL A 65 -5.82 8.11 6.38
CA VAL A 65 -7.26 7.85 6.40
C VAL A 65 -7.94 9.01 5.68
N VAL A 66 -8.76 8.73 4.67
CA VAL A 66 -9.48 9.72 3.88
C VAL A 66 -10.95 9.35 3.80
N ASP A 67 -11.81 10.14 4.43
CA ASP A 67 -13.26 10.00 4.34
C ASP A 67 -13.74 10.47 2.95
N LYS A 68 -14.49 9.61 2.24
CA LYS A 68 -15.12 9.90 0.94
C LYS A 68 -16.65 9.91 1.02
N GLY A 69 -17.23 10.03 2.21
CA GLY A 69 -18.67 10.13 2.45
C GLY A 69 -19.36 8.78 2.56
N SER A 70 -19.28 7.92 1.53
CA SER A 70 -19.88 6.57 1.56
C SER A 70 -18.91 5.49 2.06
N LYS A 71 -17.61 5.76 1.96
CA LYS A 71 -16.52 4.86 2.33
C LYS A 71 -15.32 5.65 2.80
N THR A 72 -14.41 4.98 3.50
CA THR A 72 -13.15 5.54 3.96
C THR A 72 -12.02 4.82 3.26
N ASP A 73 -11.19 5.56 2.53
CA ASP A 73 -9.98 5.00 1.94
C ASP A 73 -8.86 5.06 2.98
N VAL A 74 -8.21 3.93 3.20
CA VAL A 74 -7.17 3.74 4.20
C VAL A 74 -5.90 3.28 3.49
N ARG A 75 -4.80 4.00 3.69
CA ARG A 75 -3.47 3.55 3.29
C ARG A 75 -2.73 3.00 4.48
N MET A 76 -2.14 1.84 4.31
CA MET A 76 -1.38 1.14 5.33
C MET A 76 0.04 0.93 4.85
N LEU A 77 0.98 0.98 5.78
CA LEU A 77 2.35 0.57 5.57
C LEU A 77 2.56 -0.84 6.11
N TRP A 78 3.17 -1.70 5.31
CA TRP A 78 3.49 -3.07 5.65
C TRP A 78 4.89 -3.44 5.16
N TYR A 79 5.53 -4.42 5.78
CA TYR A 79 6.88 -4.84 5.38
C TYR A 79 6.81 -6.03 4.42
N ASN A 80 7.30 -5.84 3.20
CA ASN A 80 7.20 -6.87 2.17
C ASN A 80 8.18 -8.03 2.40
N LYS A 81 7.64 -9.17 2.80
CA LYS A 81 8.36 -10.46 2.94
C LYS A 81 7.90 -11.53 1.94
N THR A 82 6.93 -11.23 1.09
CA THR A 82 6.22 -12.24 0.28
C THR A 82 6.34 -12.01 -1.22
N ILE A 83 6.31 -10.76 -1.66
CA ILE A 83 6.31 -10.41 -3.09
C ILE A 83 7.75 -10.10 -3.50
N ASP A 84 8.32 -10.99 -4.32
CA ASP A 84 9.64 -10.81 -4.93
C ASP A 84 9.56 -9.78 -6.07
N ASN A 85 9.71 -8.50 -5.71
CA ASN A 85 9.70 -7.36 -6.62
C ASN A 85 10.75 -6.32 -6.16
N ASN A 86 10.79 -5.17 -6.83
CA ASN A 86 11.73 -4.08 -6.48
C ASN A 86 11.52 -3.48 -5.07
N GLU A 87 10.46 -3.88 -4.36
CA GLU A 87 10.14 -3.46 -2.99
C GLU A 87 10.28 -4.62 -1.99
N TYR A 88 10.85 -5.76 -2.39
CA TYR A 88 11.11 -6.89 -1.50
C TYR A 88 12.02 -6.46 -0.34
N MET A 89 11.69 -6.92 0.88
CA MET A 89 12.36 -6.53 2.13
C MET A 89 12.36 -5.02 2.40
N THR A 90 11.33 -4.31 1.96
CA THR A 90 11.13 -2.90 2.27
C THR A 90 9.72 -2.64 2.82
N ILE A 91 9.52 -1.50 3.47
CA ILE A 91 8.18 -1.05 3.86
C ILE A 91 7.50 -0.46 2.63
N THR A 92 6.34 -1.01 2.26
CA THR A 92 5.54 -0.57 1.11
C THR A 92 4.10 -0.23 1.53
N ILE A 93 3.32 0.29 0.59
CA ILE A 93 1.94 0.73 0.79
C ILE A 93 0.96 -0.37 0.38
N ALA A 94 -0.11 -0.51 1.15
CA ALA A 94 -1.33 -1.18 0.73
C ALA A 94 -2.51 -0.22 0.85
N ASP A 95 -3.35 -0.18 -0.19
CA ASP A 95 -4.59 0.59 -0.20
C ASP A 95 -5.76 -0.33 0.14
N ALA A 96 -6.55 0.04 1.15
CA ALA A 96 -7.82 -0.58 1.48
C ALA A 96 -8.94 0.46 1.45
N SER A 97 -10.18 0.00 1.31
CA SER A 97 -11.36 0.84 1.41
C SER A 97 -12.35 0.14 2.32
N ILE A 98 -12.73 0.80 3.40
CA ILE A 98 -13.69 0.28 4.39
C ILE A 98 -14.99 1.08 4.31
N LYS A 99 -16.10 0.47 4.73
CA LYS A 99 -17.37 1.18 4.80
C LYS A 99 -17.32 2.25 5.87
N LYS A 100 -18.09 3.32 5.70
CA LYS A 100 -18.21 4.36 6.73
C LYS A 100 -18.69 3.79 8.07
N SER A 101 -19.61 2.84 8.05
CA SER A 101 -20.08 2.15 9.26
C SER A 101 -18.96 1.40 10.01
N GLU A 102 -17.99 0.83 9.30
CA GLU A 102 -16.84 0.15 9.92
C GLU A 102 -15.90 1.19 10.55
N GLN A 103 -15.67 2.32 9.86
CA GLN A 103 -14.87 3.42 10.41
C GLN A 103 -15.51 4.06 11.65
N GLU A 104 -16.85 4.15 11.70
CA GLU A 104 -17.59 4.67 12.85
C GLU A 104 -17.53 3.73 14.07
N VAL A 105 -17.32 2.43 13.86
CA VAL A 105 -17.18 1.43 14.93
C VAL A 105 -15.73 1.34 15.41
N HIS A 106 -14.78 1.26 14.48
CA HIS A 106 -13.37 0.98 14.80
C HIS A 106 -12.52 2.24 15.00
N HIS A 107 -12.99 3.41 14.56
CA HIS A 107 -12.34 4.71 14.75
C HIS A 107 -10.86 4.75 14.33
N LEU A 108 -10.50 4.12 13.21
CA LEU A 108 -9.11 4.03 12.75
C LEU A 108 -8.46 5.41 12.60
N LYS A 109 -7.24 5.53 13.09
CA LYS A 109 -6.39 6.71 13.04
C LYS A 109 -5.02 6.38 12.49
N VAL A 110 -4.33 7.42 12.00
CA VAL A 110 -2.93 7.30 11.58
C VAL A 110 -2.08 6.88 12.78
N GLY A 111 -1.26 5.84 12.59
CA GLY A 111 -0.42 5.23 13.61
C GLY A 111 -1.01 3.96 14.24
N ASP A 112 -2.29 3.67 14.02
CA ASP A 112 -2.91 2.46 14.54
C ASP A 112 -2.28 1.21 13.91
N ARG A 113 -2.05 0.21 14.75
CA ARG A 113 -1.61 -1.13 14.32
C ARG A 113 -2.84 -1.93 13.94
N VAL A 114 -2.79 -2.53 12.76
CA VAL A 114 -3.88 -3.35 12.22
C VAL A 114 -3.31 -4.62 11.61
N LYS A 115 -4.12 -5.68 11.54
CA LYS A 115 -3.80 -6.86 10.75
C LYS A 115 -4.46 -6.68 9.38
N MET A 116 -3.70 -6.87 8.31
CA MET A 116 -4.23 -6.81 6.96
C MET A 116 -4.26 -8.20 6.33
N TYR A 117 -5.35 -8.51 5.65
CA TYR A 117 -5.46 -9.63 4.74
C TYR A 117 -5.10 -9.16 3.33
N PHE A 118 -4.21 -9.88 2.67
CA PHE A 118 -3.75 -9.59 1.33
C PHE A 118 -3.96 -10.80 0.42
N ALA A 119 -4.64 -10.59 -0.71
CA ALA A 119 -4.97 -11.59 -1.71
C ALA A 119 -4.88 -10.96 -3.12
N PRO A 120 -3.68 -10.93 -3.73
CA PRO A 120 -3.44 -10.25 -5.01
C PRO A 120 -4.21 -10.86 -6.18
N GLU A 121 -4.60 -12.13 -6.09
CA GLU A 121 -5.39 -12.80 -7.13
C GLU A 121 -6.87 -12.39 -7.13
N LYS A 122 -7.36 -11.73 -6.07
CA LYS A 122 -8.74 -11.27 -5.99
C LYS A 122 -8.88 -9.91 -6.66
N THR A 123 -9.89 -9.77 -7.53
CA THR A 123 -10.18 -8.49 -8.22
C THR A 123 -10.88 -7.48 -7.30
N VAL A 124 -11.55 -7.95 -6.24
CA VAL A 124 -12.23 -7.14 -5.22
C VAL A 124 -11.80 -7.65 -3.85
N GLY A 125 -11.45 -6.73 -2.93
CA GLY A 125 -10.99 -7.10 -1.59
C GLY A 125 -9.61 -7.75 -1.60
N SER A 126 -8.75 -7.36 -2.54
CA SER A 126 -7.35 -7.79 -2.58
C SER A 126 -6.56 -7.34 -1.34
N VAL A 127 -7.01 -6.26 -0.69
CA VAL A 127 -6.50 -5.80 0.60
C VAL A 127 -7.69 -5.47 1.49
N ILE A 128 -7.74 -6.09 2.67
CA ILE A 128 -8.79 -5.87 3.66
C ILE A 128 -8.15 -5.68 5.04
N ILE A 129 -8.70 -4.77 5.84
CA ILE A 129 -8.34 -4.64 7.25
C ILE A 129 -9.12 -5.70 8.04
N VAL A 130 -8.40 -6.53 8.78
CA VAL A 130 -8.98 -7.52 9.68
C VAL A 130 -9.12 -6.89 11.05
N PHE A 131 -10.36 -6.75 11.52
CA PHE A 131 -10.72 -6.25 12.84
C PHE A 131 -10.87 -7.37 13.86
#